data_AF-A0AA41Q5I4-F1
#
_entry.id   AF-A0AA41Q5I4-F1
#
_cell.length_a   1.000
_cell.length_b   1.000
_cell.length_c   1.000
_cell.angle_alpha   90.00
_cell.angle_beta   90.00
_cell.angle_gamma   90.00
#
_symmetry.space_group_name_H-M   'P 1'
#
loop_
_entity.id
_entity.type
_entity.pdbx_description
1 polymer ?
#
loop_
_entity_poly.entity_id
_entity_poly.type
_entity_poly.pdbx_seq_one_letter_code
_entity_poly.pdbx_strand_id
1 'polypeptide(L)'
;MHSFLLVQGSNMSGSVLTEYAEVHRSTAAAESGIRDYVRSGGGFELTASAGQELSLRVYQQGVLVAEHDLMQALRLRIPGFAEMGFDDDYEHTGGAPEPDSDADGIDDPDLLADMRVEAMLDHYDEVGVRVEWDTVDIPELNAPLLPDGQSVTVDGWTLTSGPNWRQG
;
A
#
# COMPACT_ATOMS: atom_id res chain seq x y z
N MET A 1 21.93 15.21 8.56
CA MET A 1 20.62 14.86 7.95
C MET A 1 20.56 13.34 7.84
N HIS A 2 19.37 12.75 7.92
CA HIS A 2 19.18 11.30 7.99
C HIS A 2 18.70 10.71 6.66
N SER A 3 18.95 9.43 6.44
CA SER A 3 18.37 8.64 5.35
C SER A 3 17.18 7.83 5.84
N PHE A 4 16.15 7.72 5.01
CA PHE A 4 14.89 7.03 5.32
C PHE A 4 14.13 6.68 4.04
N LEU A 5 13.18 5.77 4.18
CA LEU A 5 12.14 5.49 3.21
C LEU A 5 10.87 6.24 3.63
N LEU A 6 10.09 6.67 2.66
CA LEU A 6 8.79 7.29 2.86
C LEU A 6 7.79 6.52 2.02
N VAL A 7 6.85 5.83 2.66
CA VAL A 7 5.68 5.25 1.99
C VAL A 7 4.62 6.34 1.92
N GLN A 8 4.06 6.57 0.73
CA GLN A 8 2.94 7.47 0.53
C GLN A 8 1.80 6.75 -0.15
N GLY A 9 0.58 7.01 0.31
CA GLY A 9 -0.64 6.45 -0.23
C GLY A 9 -1.67 7.56 -0.41
N SER A 10 -2.62 7.38 -1.32
CA SER A 10 -3.76 8.30 -1.45
C SER A 10 -5.05 7.50 -1.66
N ASN A 11 -6.13 7.92 -1.03
CA ASN A 11 -7.46 7.33 -1.21
C ASN A 11 -8.54 8.39 -1.43
N MET A 12 -9.49 8.08 -2.32
CA MET A 12 -10.56 8.97 -2.76
C MET A 12 -11.92 8.42 -2.33
N SER A 13 -12.39 8.82 -1.14
CA SER A 13 -13.75 8.48 -0.69
C SER A 13 -14.73 9.55 -1.18
N GLY A 14 -15.41 9.31 -2.29
CA GLY A 14 -16.30 10.27 -2.93
C GLY A 14 -15.52 11.44 -3.54
N SER A 15 -15.69 12.65 -3.01
CA SER A 15 -14.94 13.85 -3.45
C SER A 15 -13.82 14.26 -2.49
N VAL A 16 -13.51 13.43 -1.48
CA VAL A 16 -12.52 13.74 -0.45
C VAL A 16 -11.26 12.93 -0.70
N LEU A 17 -10.16 13.62 -0.99
CA LEU A 17 -8.83 13.03 -1.03
C LEU A 17 -8.29 12.92 0.38
N THR A 18 -7.89 11.72 0.78
CA THR A 18 -7.15 11.48 2.00
C THR A 18 -5.77 10.95 1.62
N GLU A 19 -4.73 11.55 2.18
CA GLU A 19 -3.35 11.19 1.91
C GLU A 19 -2.73 10.56 3.17
N TYR A 20 -1.95 9.52 2.92
CA TYR A 20 -1.20 8.76 3.90
C TYR A 20 0.29 8.97 3.69
N ALA A 21 1.04 9.07 4.78
CA ALA A 21 2.49 9.01 4.74
C ALA A 21 3.08 8.40 6.02
N GLU A 22 4.10 7.56 5.83
CA GLU A 22 4.85 6.99 6.94
C GLU A 22 6.33 6.82 6.59
N VAL A 23 7.19 7.09 7.58
CA VAL A 23 8.64 7.04 7.42
C VAL A 23 9.22 5.78 8.04
N HIS A 24 10.09 5.13 7.30
CA HIS A 24 10.68 3.84 7.66
C HIS A 24 12.18 3.84 7.45
N ARG A 25 12.89 2.98 8.17
CA ARG A 25 14.35 2.82 8.07
C ARG A 25 14.78 1.59 7.25
N SER A 26 13.83 0.80 6.78
CA SER A 26 14.07 -0.43 6.02
C SER A 26 12.81 -0.84 5.27
N THR A 27 12.98 -1.65 4.22
CA THR A 27 11.86 -2.23 3.45
C THR A 27 10.98 -3.12 4.32
N ALA A 28 11.55 -3.88 5.26
CA ALA A 28 10.77 -4.68 6.21
C ALA A 28 9.84 -3.83 7.10
N ALA A 29 10.29 -2.63 7.51
CA ALA A 29 9.43 -1.70 8.26
C ALA A 29 8.39 -1.05 7.34
N ALA A 30 8.77 -0.72 6.10
CA ALA A 30 7.86 -0.17 5.10
C ALA A 30 6.73 -1.15 4.74
N GLU A 31 7.02 -2.45 4.63
CA GLU A 31 6.00 -3.47 4.38
C GLU A 31 4.95 -3.54 5.49
N SER A 32 5.36 -3.35 6.74
CA SER A 32 4.43 -3.25 7.87
C SER A 32 3.53 -2.01 7.73
N GLY A 33 4.09 -0.85 7.38
CA GLY A 33 3.31 0.38 7.16
C GLY A 33 2.34 0.24 5.98
N ILE A 34 2.77 -0.38 4.88
CA ILE A 34 1.91 -0.67 3.72
C ILE A 34 0.76 -1.59 4.13
N ARG A 35 1.02 -2.63 4.92
CA ARG A 35 -0.03 -3.50 5.46
C ARG A 35 -1.04 -2.71 6.30
N ASP A 36 -0.55 -1.82 7.16
CA ASP A 36 -1.41 -0.99 8.01
C ASP A 36 -2.26 -0.03 7.16
N TYR A 37 -1.68 0.60 6.14
CA TYR A 37 -2.39 1.45 5.17
C TYR A 37 -3.52 0.70 4.44
N VAL A 38 -3.22 -0.49 3.92
CA VAL A 38 -4.22 -1.32 3.24
C VAL A 38 -5.37 -1.65 4.19
N ARG A 39 -5.05 -2.05 5.42
CA ARG A 39 -6.04 -2.46 6.43
C ARG A 39 -6.85 -1.31 7.02
N SER A 40 -6.34 -0.08 7.00
CA SER A 40 -7.03 1.11 7.52
C SER A 40 -7.99 1.76 6.50
N GLY A 41 -8.27 1.09 5.38
CA GLY A 41 -9.18 1.58 4.34
C GLY A 41 -8.50 2.05 3.06
N GLY A 42 -7.16 2.00 2.96
CA GLY A 42 -6.47 2.15 1.67
C GLY A 42 -6.82 0.99 0.73
N GLY A 43 -6.95 -0.22 1.27
CA GLY A 43 -7.26 -1.44 0.51
C GLY A 43 -8.58 -1.39 -0.25
N PHE A 44 -9.58 -0.66 0.27
CA PHE A 44 -10.94 -0.58 -0.30
C PHE A 44 -10.89 -0.09 -1.74
N GLU A 45 -10.20 1.03 -1.92
CA GLU A 45 -10.03 1.66 -3.21
C GLU A 45 -9.02 0.91 -4.11
N LEU A 46 -8.02 0.23 -3.52
CA LEU A 46 -7.13 -0.68 -4.27
C LEU A 46 -7.95 -1.79 -4.94
N THR A 47 -8.94 -2.35 -4.25
CA THR A 47 -9.84 -3.37 -4.80
C THR A 47 -10.96 -2.81 -5.68
N ALA A 48 -11.19 -1.50 -5.69
CA ALA A 48 -12.25 -0.84 -6.44
C ALA A 48 -11.77 -0.11 -7.73
N SER A 49 -10.49 -0.27 -8.10
CA SER A 49 -9.88 0.32 -9.31
C SER A 49 -9.93 1.86 -9.36
N ALA A 50 -9.88 2.51 -8.20
CA ALA A 50 -10.04 3.96 -8.09
C ALA A 50 -8.68 4.66 -7.94
N GLY A 51 -7.96 4.86 -9.04
CA GLY A 51 -6.93 5.92 -9.21
C GLY A 51 -5.94 6.12 -8.05
N GLN A 52 -5.56 5.04 -7.36
CA GLN A 52 -4.72 5.13 -6.18
C GLN A 52 -3.25 5.20 -6.55
N GLU A 53 -2.52 5.97 -5.77
CA GLU A 53 -1.07 6.00 -5.81
C GLU A 53 -0.56 5.40 -4.51
N LEU A 54 0.21 4.32 -4.59
CA LEU A 54 1.04 3.82 -3.50
C LEU A 54 2.49 3.89 -3.94
N SER A 55 3.28 4.75 -3.31
CA SER A 55 4.67 4.97 -3.72
C SER A 55 5.64 4.84 -2.55
N LEU A 56 6.89 4.51 -2.90
CA LEU A 56 8.04 4.52 -2.02
C LEU A 56 9.03 5.57 -2.49
N ARG A 57 9.32 6.53 -1.63
CA ARG A 57 10.35 7.55 -1.85
C ARG A 57 11.55 7.28 -0.97
N VAL A 58 12.73 7.32 -1.57
CA VAL A 58 14.00 7.02 -0.90
C VAL A 58 14.76 8.32 -0.67
N TYR A 59 14.97 8.67 0.60
CA TYR A 59 15.75 9.83 0.99
C TYR A 59 17.12 9.39 1.51
N GLN A 60 18.18 9.97 0.94
CA GLN A 60 19.55 9.82 1.40
C GLN A 60 20.00 11.14 2.00
N GLN A 61 20.25 11.14 3.31
CA GLN A 61 20.70 12.33 4.04
C GLN A 61 19.82 13.56 3.76
N GLY A 62 18.50 13.37 3.70
CA GLY A 62 17.51 14.42 3.44
C GLY A 62 17.28 14.77 1.97
N VAL A 63 17.93 14.09 1.03
CA VAL A 63 17.75 14.30 -0.42
C VAL A 63 16.99 13.14 -1.02
N LEU A 64 15.93 13.41 -1.78
CA LEU A 64 15.22 12.38 -2.57
C LEU A 64 16.15 11.85 -3.67
N VAL A 65 16.40 10.55 -3.68
CA VAL A 65 17.28 9.90 -4.67
C VAL A 65 16.56 8.91 -5.58
N ALA A 66 15.41 8.39 -5.15
CA ALA A 66 14.59 7.47 -5.92
C ALA A 66 13.12 7.57 -5.50
N GLU A 67 12.23 7.28 -6.43
CA GLU A 67 10.79 7.20 -6.23
C GLU A 67 10.27 6.02 -7.06
N HIS A 68 9.49 5.16 -6.42
CA HIS A 68 8.97 3.94 -7.01
C HIS A 68 7.47 3.87 -6.79
N ASP A 69 6.73 3.58 -7.86
CA ASP A 69 5.37 3.09 -7.74
C ASP A 69 5.41 1.64 -7.23
N LEU A 70 4.63 1.37 -6.19
CA LEU A 70 4.56 0.06 -5.54
C LEU A 70 3.37 -0.77 -6.00
N MET A 71 2.45 -0.22 -6.80
CA MET A 71 1.22 -0.91 -7.19
C MET A 71 1.49 -2.26 -7.85
N GLN A 72 2.38 -2.29 -8.83
CA GLN A 72 2.72 -3.53 -9.57
C GLN A 72 3.44 -4.57 -8.70
N ALA A 73 4.16 -4.12 -7.67
CA ALA A 73 4.87 -4.98 -6.72
C ALA A 73 3.96 -5.47 -5.58
N LEU A 74 2.77 -4.90 -5.43
CA LEU A 74 1.84 -5.24 -4.35
C LEU A 74 1.12 -6.56 -4.65
N ARG A 75 1.04 -7.41 -3.62
CA ARG A 75 0.27 -8.65 -3.62
C ARG A 75 -0.66 -8.65 -2.42
N LEU A 76 -1.94 -8.92 -2.69
CA LEU A 76 -2.98 -9.00 -1.68
C LEU A 76 -3.54 -10.42 -1.64
N ARG A 77 -3.81 -10.90 -0.43
CA ARG A 77 -4.57 -12.12 -0.21
C ARG A 77 -5.81 -11.77 0.59
N ILE A 78 -6.96 -11.82 -0.08
CA ILE A 78 -8.28 -11.57 0.52
C ILE A 78 -8.91 -12.94 0.82
N PRO A 79 -9.48 -13.16 2.01
CA PRO A 79 -10.14 -14.42 2.33
C PRO A 79 -11.20 -14.81 1.28
N GLY A 80 -11.20 -16.08 0.86
CA GLY A 80 -12.10 -16.58 -0.18
C GLY A 80 -11.62 -16.36 -1.62
N PHE A 81 -10.47 -15.71 -1.80
CA PHE A 81 -9.87 -15.43 -3.12
C PHE A 81 -8.39 -15.84 -3.16
N ALA A 82 -7.95 -16.28 -4.33
CA ALA A 82 -6.54 -16.48 -4.62
C ALA A 82 -5.75 -15.16 -4.50
N GLU A 83 -4.43 -15.24 -4.43
CA GLU A 83 -3.59 -14.03 -4.42
C GLU A 83 -3.89 -13.15 -5.65
N MET A 84 -3.96 -11.84 -5.41
CA MET A 84 -4.20 -10.82 -6.42
C MET A 84 -3.04 -9.82 -6.46
N GLY A 85 -2.85 -9.21 -7.62
CA GLY A 85 -1.89 -8.15 -7.86
C GLY A 85 -2.45 -7.10 -8.82
N PHE A 86 -1.56 -6.27 -9.35
CA PHE A 86 -1.88 -5.17 -10.25
C PHE A 86 -0.91 -5.18 -11.44
N ASP A 87 -1.42 -4.91 -12.64
CA ASP A 87 -0.59 -4.78 -13.84
C ASP A 87 -0.18 -3.33 -14.14
N ASP A 88 0.42 -3.12 -15.31
CA ASP A 88 0.91 -1.81 -15.77
C ASP A 88 -0.20 -0.77 -15.97
N ASP A 89 -1.43 -1.22 -16.18
CA ASP A 89 -2.62 -0.38 -16.34
C ASP A 89 -3.39 -0.21 -15.02
N TYR A 90 -2.81 -0.69 -13.90
CA TYR A 90 -3.42 -0.76 -12.57
C TYR A 90 -4.68 -1.65 -12.52
N GLU A 91 -4.86 -2.54 -13.49
CA GLU A 91 -5.94 -3.52 -13.47
C GLU A 91 -5.60 -4.68 -12.54
N HIS A 92 -6.62 -5.29 -11.92
CA HIS A 92 -6.41 -6.44 -11.06
C HIS A 92 -5.97 -7.65 -11.88
N THR A 93 -4.94 -8.32 -11.39
CA THR A 93 -4.52 -9.64 -11.89
C THR A 93 -4.70 -10.68 -10.80
N GLY A 94 -5.04 -11.92 -11.19
CA GLY A 94 -5.30 -12.99 -10.22
C GLY A 94 -6.63 -12.80 -9.48
N GLY A 95 -6.70 -13.17 -8.19
CA GLY A 95 -7.88 -12.94 -7.36
C GLY A 95 -9.11 -13.78 -7.73
N ALA A 96 -8.93 -14.92 -8.40
CA ALA A 96 -10.04 -15.85 -8.67
C ALA A 96 -10.62 -16.41 -7.34
N PRO A 97 -11.93 -16.67 -7.26
CA PRO A 97 -12.52 -17.33 -6.09
C PRO A 97 -11.80 -18.63 -5.73
N GLU A 98 -11.49 -18.82 -4.45
CA GLU A 98 -11.06 -20.12 -3.94
C GLU A 98 -12.24 -21.12 -3.97
N PRO A 99 -11.99 -22.42 -4.20
CA PRO A 99 -13.05 -23.43 -4.14
C PRO A 99 -13.75 -23.42 -2.76
N ASP A 100 -15.06 -23.69 -2.76
CA ASP A 100 -15.91 -23.69 -1.56
C ASP A 100 -16.03 -22.33 -0.84
N SER A 101 -15.57 -21.22 -1.45
CA SER A 101 -15.83 -19.87 -0.94
C SER A 101 -17.22 -19.38 -1.32
N ASP A 102 -17.69 -18.30 -0.70
CA ASP A 102 -18.98 -17.70 -1.05
C ASP A 102 -19.02 -17.18 -2.50
N ALA A 103 -17.85 -16.92 -3.10
CA ALA A 103 -17.70 -16.48 -4.48
C ALA A 103 -17.48 -17.65 -5.47
N ASP A 104 -17.44 -18.91 -5.02
CA ASP A 104 -17.22 -20.06 -5.89
C ASP A 104 -18.39 -20.22 -6.89
N GLY A 105 -18.04 -20.40 -8.17
CA GLY A 105 -18.99 -20.49 -9.28
C GLY A 105 -19.61 -19.16 -9.73
N ILE A 106 -19.14 -18.02 -9.20
CA ILE A 106 -19.52 -16.70 -9.70
C ILE A 106 -18.59 -16.31 -10.87
N ASP A 107 -19.18 -16.07 -12.04
CA ASP A 107 -18.47 -15.66 -13.26
C ASP A 107 -18.70 -14.18 -13.63
N ASP A 108 -19.54 -13.47 -12.86
CA ASP A 108 -19.83 -12.05 -13.09
C ASP A 108 -18.71 -11.17 -12.51
N PRO A 109 -17.95 -10.44 -13.34
CA PRO A 109 -16.79 -9.68 -12.90
C PRO A 109 -17.14 -8.52 -11.97
N ASP A 110 -18.31 -7.89 -12.15
CA ASP A 110 -18.74 -6.76 -11.32
C ASP A 110 -19.11 -7.27 -9.92
N LEU A 111 -19.85 -8.39 -9.87
CA LEU A 111 -20.17 -9.04 -8.60
C LEU A 111 -18.91 -9.54 -7.86
N LEU A 112 -17.94 -10.09 -8.58
CA LEU A 112 -16.66 -10.50 -7.99
C LEU A 112 -15.84 -9.32 -7.44
N ALA A 113 -15.93 -8.14 -8.06
CA ALA A 113 -15.31 -6.94 -7.52
C ALA A 113 -15.97 -6.52 -6.19
N ASP A 114 -17.30 -6.47 -6.15
CA ASP A 114 -18.06 -6.15 -4.94
C ASP A 114 -17.79 -7.15 -3.80
N MET A 115 -17.77 -8.45 -4.11
CA MET A 115 -17.49 -9.49 -3.11
C MET A 115 -16.06 -9.43 -2.56
N ARG A 116 -15.07 -9.05 -3.36
CA ARG A 116 -13.69 -8.83 -2.88
C ARG A 116 -13.63 -7.66 -1.90
N VAL A 117 -14.32 -6.58 -2.23
CA VAL A 117 -14.43 -5.40 -1.37
C VAL A 117 -15.09 -5.76 -0.04
N GLU A 118 -16.23 -6.46 -0.08
CA GLU A 118 -16.94 -6.92 1.12
C GLU A 118 -16.06 -7.85 1.97
N ALA A 119 -15.46 -8.88 1.37
CA ALA A 119 -14.60 -9.83 2.09
C ALA A 119 -13.39 -9.13 2.75
N MET A 120 -12.80 -8.15 2.08
CA MET A 120 -11.69 -7.39 2.64
C MET A 120 -12.13 -6.48 3.78
N LEU A 121 -13.34 -5.91 3.75
CA LEU A 121 -13.90 -5.12 4.86
C LEU A 121 -14.27 -6.00 6.06
N ASP A 122 -14.90 -7.14 5.81
CA ASP A 122 -15.36 -8.06 6.84
C ASP A 122 -14.21 -8.80 7.55
N HIS A 123 -13.12 -9.05 6.83
CA HIS A 123 -11.96 -9.81 7.30
C HIS A 123 -10.64 -9.03 7.19
N TYR A 124 -10.67 -7.71 7.40
CA TYR A 124 -9.52 -6.83 7.17
C TYR A 124 -8.25 -7.24 7.94
N ASP A 125 -8.38 -7.88 9.10
CA ASP A 125 -7.27 -8.36 9.92
C ASP A 125 -6.63 -9.65 9.37
N GLU A 126 -7.37 -10.41 8.57
CA GLU A 126 -6.92 -11.62 7.87
C GLU A 126 -6.29 -11.31 6.50
N VAL A 127 -6.51 -10.11 5.96
CA VAL A 127 -5.95 -9.69 4.66
C VAL A 127 -4.42 -9.75 4.69
N GLY A 128 -3.87 -10.60 3.82
CA GLY A 128 -2.45 -10.72 3.59
C GLY A 128 -1.96 -9.59 2.67
N VAL A 129 -0.90 -8.92 3.06
CA VAL A 129 -0.25 -7.86 2.27
C VAL A 129 1.24 -8.17 2.19
N ARG A 130 1.74 -8.22 0.95
CA ARG A 130 3.14 -8.48 0.62
C ARG A 130 3.59 -7.55 -0.51
N VAL A 131 4.84 -7.15 -0.48
CA VAL A 131 5.49 -6.41 -1.58
C VAL A 131 6.59 -7.29 -2.15
N GLU A 132 6.61 -7.45 -3.47
CA GLU A 132 7.66 -8.16 -4.21
C GLU A 132 8.90 -7.26 -4.36
N TRP A 133 9.60 -7.04 -3.24
CA TRP A 133 10.75 -6.12 -3.16
C TRP A 133 11.88 -6.43 -4.13
N ASP A 134 12.00 -7.67 -4.60
CA ASP A 134 12.98 -8.07 -5.62
C ASP A 134 12.69 -7.49 -7.00
N THR A 135 11.47 -6.99 -7.23
CA THR A 135 11.09 -6.29 -8.45
C THR A 135 11.29 -4.77 -8.36
N VAL A 136 11.59 -4.25 -7.16
CA VAL A 136 11.79 -2.81 -6.90
C VAL A 136 13.27 -2.52 -6.67
N ASP A 137 13.89 -1.72 -7.55
CA ASP A 137 15.31 -1.36 -7.45
C ASP A 137 15.57 -0.31 -6.37
N ILE A 138 15.53 -0.72 -5.10
CA ILE A 138 15.68 0.15 -3.94
C ILE A 138 17.16 0.23 -3.53
N PRO A 139 17.78 1.42 -3.56
CA PRO A 139 19.16 1.56 -3.09
C PRO A 139 19.25 1.39 -1.57
N GLU A 140 20.35 0.79 -1.10
CA GLU A 140 20.63 0.67 0.33
C GLU A 140 20.73 2.06 0.99
N LEU A 141 20.14 2.22 2.18
CA LEU A 141 20.18 3.48 2.91
C LEU A 141 21.57 3.73 3.51
N ASN A 142 22.16 4.88 3.19
CA ASN A 142 23.42 5.30 3.80
C ASN A 142 23.20 5.85 5.20
N ALA A 143 24.13 5.57 6.12
CA ALA A 143 24.12 6.20 7.43
C ALA A 143 24.31 7.74 7.35
N PRO A 144 23.79 8.50 8.33
CA PRO A 144 22.98 8.05 9.47
C PRO A 144 21.52 7.82 9.07
N LEU A 145 20.92 6.72 9.55
CA LEU A 145 19.49 6.44 9.37
C LEU A 145 18.64 7.30 10.31
N LEU A 146 17.38 7.55 9.93
CA LEU A 146 16.43 8.24 10.82
C LEU A 146 16.20 7.39 12.08
N PRO A 147 16.41 7.95 13.29
CA PRO A 147 16.09 7.27 14.54
C PRO A 147 14.60 6.99 14.69
N ASP A 148 14.27 5.86 15.31
CA ASP A 148 12.89 5.52 15.66
C ASP A 148 12.26 6.62 16.52
N GLY A 149 11.00 6.96 16.25
CA GLY A 149 10.29 8.00 17.00
C GLY A 149 10.59 9.44 16.57
N GLN A 150 11.55 9.67 15.67
CA GLN A 150 11.90 11.02 15.22
C GLN A 150 11.02 11.48 14.06
N SER A 151 10.56 12.74 14.14
CA SER A 151 9.81 13.39 13.06
C SER A 151 10.73 13.94 11.97
N VAL A 152 10.23 13.99 10.73
CA VAL A 152 10.87 14.66 9.59
C VAL A 152 9.89 15.55 8.87
N THR A 153 10.38 16.60 8.22
CA THR A 153 9.54 17.45 7.36
C THR A 153 9.87 17.15 5.91
N VAL A 154 8.87 16.69 5.16
CA VAL A 154 8.96 16.40 3.72
C VAL A 154 7.83 17.15 3.02
N ASP A 155 8.14 17.89 1.95
CA ASP A 155 7.16 18.65 1.16
C ASP A 155 6.23 19.55 2.00
N GLY A 156 6.78 20.15 3.08
CA GLY A 156 6.03 21.00 4.01
C GLY A 156 5.16 20.24 5.02
N TRP A 157 5.12 18.91 4.97
CA TRP A 157 4.45 18.05 5.93
C TRP A 157 5.42 17.51 6.98
N THR A 158 5.17 17.81 8.24
CA THR A 158 5.88 17.17 9.36
C THR A 158 5.27 15.79 9.64
N LEU A 159 6.00 14.76 9.28
CA LEU A 159 5.69 13.36 9.51
C LEU A 159 6.22 12.95 10.88
N THR A 160 5.32 12.52 11.75
CA THR A 160 5.69 11.89 13.03
C THR A 160 5.90 10.39 12.84
N SER A 161 6.45 9.72 13.86
CA SER A 161 6.59 8.27 13.82
C SER A 161 5.23 7.57 13.72
N GLY A 162 5.12 6.61 12.81
CA GLY A 162 3.88 5.89 12.55
C GLY A 162 3.02 6.57 11.47
N PRO A 163 1.77 6.12 11.31
CA PRO A 163 0.90 6.53 10.22
C PRO A 163 0.48 8.01 10.36
N ASN A 164 0.72 8.81 9.32
CA ASN A 164 0.26 10.19 9.25
C ASN A 164 -0.83 10.31 8.17
N TRP A 165 -1.98 10.88 8.53
CA TRP A 165 -3.11 11.09 7.64
C TRP A 165 -3.40 12.57 7.50
N ARG A 166 -3.68 13.02 6.27
CA ARG A 166 -4.16 14.38 6.00
C ARG A 166 -5.30 14.36 4.98
N GLN A 167 -6.25 15.27 5.14
CA GLN A 167 -7.29 15.52 4.13
C GLN A 167 -6.80 16.63 3.20
N GLY A 168 -6.88 16.37 1.90
CA GLY A 168 -6.55 17.32 0.83
C GLY A 168 -7.65 18.33 0.55
#